data_AF-A0A7J8T5Q9-F1
#
_entry.id   AF-A0A7J8T5Q9-F1
#
_cell.length_a   1.000
_cell.length_b   1.000
_cell.length_c   1.000
_cell.angle_alpha   90.00
_cell.angle_beta   90.00
_cell.angle_gamma   90.00
#
_symmetry.space_group_name_H-M   'P 1'
#
loop_
_entity.id
_entity.type
_entity.pdbx_description
1 polymer ?
#
loop_
_entity_poly.entity_id
_entity_poly.type
_entity_poly.pdbx_seq_one_letter_code
_entity_poly.pdbx_strand_id
1 'polypeptide(L)' 'MKKIEDNNTLVFIVDICADKKKIKDAVKKMYDIQAKKVNTLIRPDGTKKAYLVNSRLRCLRRAKQNQNQL' A
#
# COMPACT_ATOMS: atom_id res chain seq x y z
N MET A 1 15.63 -1.03 1.55
CA MET A 1 14.19 -0.95 1.87
C MET A 1 13.97 -0.83 3.38
N LYS A 2 14.03 0.37 3.98
CA LYS A 2 13.90 0.53 5.45
C LYS A 2 12.47 0.91 5.93
N LYS A 3 11.56 1.27 5.02
CA LYS A 3 10.26 1.89 5.38
C LYS A 3 9.19 0.92 5.91
N ILE A 4 9.35 -0.39 5.67
CA ILE A 4 8.37 -1.40 6.10
C ILE A 4 8.50 -1.69 7.60
N GLU A 5 9.73 -1.70 8.11
CA GLU A 5 10.04 -2.11 9.48
C GLU A 5 9.83 -0.98 10.49
N ASP A 6 10.16 0.27 10.12
CA ASP A 6 10.09 1.40 11.07
C ASP A 6 8.71 2.07 11.17
N ASN A 7 7.89 2.05 10.11
CA ASN A 7 6.69 2.89 10.03
C ASN A 7 5.37 2.14 9.72
N ASN A 8 5.37 0.81 9.58
CA ASN A 8 4.16 0.03 9.21
C ASN A 8 3.40 0.62 8.00
N THR A 9 4.14 1.23 7.05
CA THR A 9 3.55 1.83 5.85
C THR A 9 3.80 0.96 4.63
N LEU A 10 2.73 0.63 3.92
CA LEU A 10 2.80 -0.08 2.64
C LEU A 10 2.74 0.93 1.51
N VAL A 11 3.57 0.74 0.49
CA VAL A 11 3.63 1.61 -0.68
C VAL A 11 3.14 0.84 -1.89
N PHE A 12 2.15 1.40 -2.59
CA PHE A 12 1.62 0.82 -3.82
C PHE A 12 1.78 1.81 -4.98
N ILE A 13 1.97 1.26 -6.17
CA ILE A 13 1.79 1.98 -7.43
C ILE A 13 0.36 1.70 -7.88
N VAL A 14 -0.39 2.75 -8.17
CA VAL A 14 -1.81 2.67 -8.53
C VAL A 14 -2.09 3.55 -9.74
N ASP A 15 -3.22 3.30 -10.37
CA ASP A 15 -3.72 4.10 -11.48
C ASP A 15 -4.05 5.55 -11.06
N ILE A 16 -3.88 6.50 -11.97
CA ILE A 16 -4.12 7.93 -11.73
C ILE A 16 -5.60 8.20 -11.42
N CYS A 17 -6.53 7.45 -12.00
CA CYS A 17 -7.96 7.59 -11.77
C CYS A 17 -8.46 6.88 -10.49
N ALA A 18 -7.57 6.19 -9.76
CA ALA A 18 -7.95 5.47 -8.55
C ALA A 18 -8.20 6.40 -7.35
N ASP A 19 -9.39 6.28 -6.76
CA ASP A 19 -9.78 6.95 -5.51
C ASP A 19 -9.24 6.23 -4.28
N LYS A 20 -9.06 6.97 -3.19
CA LYS A 20 -8.60 6.39 -1.91
C LYS A 20 -9.49 5.27 -1.38
N LYS A 21 -10.81 5.33 -1.62
CA LYS A 21 -11.77 4.27 -1.24
C LYS A 21 -11.51 2.98 -2.03
N LYS A 22 -11.41 3.08 -3.35
CA LYS A 22 -11.11 1.95 -4.25
C LYS A 22 -9.79 1.26 -3.87
N ILE A 23 -8.75 2.06 -3.58
CA ILE A 23 -7.44 1.54 -3.15
C ILE A 23 -7.57 0.77 -1.82
N LYS A 24 -8.32 1.31 -0.86
CA LYS A 24 -8.55 0.66 0.44
C LYS A 24 -9.29 -0.67 0.29
N ASP A 25 -10.31 -0.72 -0.56
CA ASP A 25 -11.10 -1.92 -0.80
C ASP A 25 -10.31 -2.99 -1.57
N ALA A 26 -9.53 -2.59 -2.58
CA ALA A 26 -8.67 -3.50 -3.33
C ALA A 26 -7.60 -4.14 -2.43
N VAL A 27 -6.96 -3.35 -1.57
CA VAL A 27 -5.94 -3.83 -0.64
C VAL A 27 -6.54 -4.76 0.41
N LYS A 28 -7.76 -4.47 0.88
CA LYS A 28 -8.50 -5.35 1.78
C LYS A 28 -8.81 -6.69 1.10
N LYS A 29 -9.21 -6.70 -0.18
CA LYS A 29 -9.51 -7.94 -0.91
C LYS A 29 -8.27 -8.78 -1.25
N MET A 30 -7.17 -8.14 -1.63
CA MET A 30 -5.97 -8.85 -2.09
C MET A 30 -5.12 -9.41 -0.95
N TYR A 31 -5.03 -8.66 0.15
CA TYR A 31 -4.08 -8.96 1.22
C TYR A 31 -4.75 -9.15 2.59
N ASP A 32 -6.08 -9.02 2.69
CA ASP A 32 -6.83 -9.02 3.96
C ASP A 32 -6.30 -7.98 4.96
N ILE A 33 -5.75 -6.88 4.46
CA ILE A 33 -5.18 -5.81 5.28
C ILE A 33 -6.20 -4.68 5.45
N GLN A 34 -6.48 -4.34 6.70
CA GLN A 34 -7.28 -3.16 7.02
C GLN A 34 -6.41 -1.91 7.11
N ALA A 35 -6.47 -1.03 6.11
CA ALA A 35 -5.74 0.25 6.15
C ALA A 35 -6.43 1.26 7.09
N LYS A 36 -5.65 1.88 7.99
CA LYS A 36 -6.11 2.96 8.86
C LYS A 36 -6.25 4.27 8.07
N LYS A 37 -5.21 4.63 7.30
CA LYS A 37 -5.15 5.86 6.51
C LYS A 37 -4.52 5.61 5.14
N VAL A 38 -5.03 6.28 4.12
CA VAL A 38 -4.53 6.23 2.74
C VAL A 38 -4.10 7.63 2.31
N ASN A 39 -2.83 7.80 1.98
CA ASN A 39 -2.29 9.00 1.35
C ASN A 39 -1.91 8.67 -0.10
N THR A 40 -2.10 9.60 -1.01
CA THR A 40 -1.79 9.41 -2.44
C THR A 40 -1.05 10.64 -2.95
N LEU A 41 -0.07 10.44 -3.84
CA LEU A 41 0.58 11.49 -4.60
C LEU A 41 0.72 11.06 -6.04
N ILE A 42 0.66 12.02 -6.96
CA ILE A 42 0.98 11.78 -8.37
C ILE A 42 2.48 12.06 -8.55
N ARG A 43 3.21 11.10 -9.11
CA ARG A 43 4.62 11.27 -9.46
C ARG A 43 4.73 12.08 -10.75
N PRO A 44 5.84 12.81 -10.98
CA PRO A 44 6.08 13.45 -12.27
C PRO A 44 6.07 12.45 -13.44
N ASP A 45 6.40 11.18 -13.18
CA ASP A 45 6.36 10.08 -14.16
C ASP A 45 4.94 9.67 -14.60
N GLY A 46 3.89 10.37 -14.13
CA GLY A 46 2.50 10.07 -14.47
C GLY A 46 1.91 8.88 -13.71
N THR A 47 2.60 8.31 -12.71
CA THR A 47 2.03 7.23 -11.88
C THR A 47 1.58 7.74 -10.52
N LYS A 48 0.50 7.19 -9.96
CA LYS A 48 0.05 7.53 -8.61
C LYS A 48 0.72 6.59 -7.59
N LYS A 49 1.38 7.15 -6.59
CA LYS A 49 1.94 6.41 -5.44
C LYS A 49 0.97 6.52 -4.27
N ALA A 50 0.59 5.39 -3.68
CA ALA A 50 -0.25 5.32 -2.50
C ALA A 50 0.55 4.85 -1.28
N TYR A 51 0.47 5.59 -0.18
CA TYR A 51 0.98 5.21 1.13
C TYR A 51 -0.17 4.79 2.03
N LEU A 52 -0.14 3.55 2.51
CA LEU A 52 -1.13 3.00 3.42
C LEU A 52 -0.52 2.84 4.79
N VAL A 53 -1.11 3.49 5.79
CA VAL A 53 -0.75 3.29 7.19
C VAL A 53 -1.63 2.15 7.72
N ASN A 54 -1.00 1.05 8.13
CA ASN A 54 -1.68 -0.07 8.75
C ASN A 54 -1.48 -0.04 10.28
N SER A 55 -2.50 -0.44 11.03
CA SER A 55 -2.41 -0.67 12.47
C SER A 55 -2.13 -2.15 12.76
N ARG A 56 -0.86 -2.46 13.07
CA ARG A 56 -0.33 -3.74 13.55
C ARG A 56 -0.38 -4.96 12.61
N LEU A 57 0.55 -5.85 12.91
CA LEU A 57 1.35 -6.66 11.98
C LEU A 57 0.96 -8.14 11.99
N ARG A 58 -0.34 -8.50 11.93
CA ARG A 58 -0.68 -9.94 11.79
C ARG A 58 -0.38 -10.49 10.40
N CYS A 59 -0.33 -9.66 9.35
CA CYS A 59 -0.29 -10.13 7.96
C CYS A 59 1.11 -10.17 7.29
N LEU A 60 2.13 -9.50 7.84
CA LEU A 60 3.43 -9.32 7.14
C LEU A 60 4.30 -10.60 7.01
N ARG A 61 3.95 -11.72 7.64
CA ARG A 61 4.63 -13.00 7.38
C ARG A 61 4.26 -13.60 6.01
N ARG A 62 3.08 -13.31 5.46
CA ARG A 62 2.64 -13.81 4.14
C ARG A 62 3.04 -12.91 2.97
N ALA A 63 3.15 -11.60 3.19
CA ALA A 63 3.42 -10.63 2.12
C ALA A 63 4.90 -10.58 1.66
N LYS A 64 5.85 -11.23 2.35
CA LYS A 64 7.28 -11.21 1.96
C LYS A 64 7.59 -11.95 0.66
N GLN A 65 6.69 -12.79 0.13
CA GLN A 65 6.96 -13.53 -1.10
C GLN A 65 6.77 -12.71 -2.40
N ASN A 66 6.06 -11.58 -2.38
CA ASN A 66 5.66 -10.87 -3.60
C ASN A 66 6.11 -9.40 -3.67
N GLN A 67 7.20 -9.02 -2.98
CA GLN A 67 7.74 -7.64 -3.07
C GLN A 67 9.01 -7.53 -3.93
N ASN A 68 9.27 -8.50 -4.82
CA ASN A 68 10.37 -8.45 -5.79
C ASN A 68 9.89 -8.19 -7.23
N GLN A 69 8.86 -7.37 -7.41
CA GLN A 69 8.62 -6.73 -8.71
C GLN A 69 8.41 -5.23 -8.52
N LEU A 70 9.46 -4.51 -8.93
CA LEU A 70 9.69 -3.06 -9.08
C LEU A 70 10.08 -2.27 -7.82
#